data_AF-A0A2D8BZZ8-F1
#
_entry.id   AF-A0A2D8BZZ8-F1
#
_cell.length_a   1.000
_cell.length_b   1.000
_cell.length_c   1.000
_cell.angle_alpha   90.00
_cell.angle_beta   90.00
_cell.angle_gamma   90.00
#
_symmetry.space_group_name_H-M   'P 1'
#
loop_
_entity.id
_entity.type
_entity.pdbx_description
1 polymer ?
#
loop_
_entity_poly.entity_id
_entity_poly.type
_entity_poly.pdbx_seq_one_letter_code
_entity_poly.pdbx_strand_id
1 'polypeptide(L)'
;MPVNSTKITANTQVSSIGGTFDGFIFFNGGTASVVYVFDNNTADVQAPFDYNNDPTIAGPTAGLSAGMLVFGDGIPEGATISSITDALNFELSASTTGGAKTGSLLTFVAVDNPIGKFKIDANTSDDIRGLEIICRNGIKIVANNFTSLEIFALTN
;
A
#
# COMPACT_ATOMS: atom_id res chain seq x y z
N MET A 1 -24.16 -11.81 17.40
CA MET A 1 -24.15 -12.10 15.95
C MET A 1 -22.75 -12.59 15.59
N PRO A 2 -22.60 -13.65 14.78
CA PRO A 2 -21.29 -14.02 14.27
C PRO A 2 -20.77 -12.84 13.43
N VAL A 3 -19.64 -12.26 13.82
CA VAL A 3 -18.95 -11.27 12.98
C VAL A 3 -18.13 -12.05 11.96
N ASN A 4 -18.71 -12.21 10.78
CA ASN A 4 -18.04 -12.75 9.61
C ASN A 4 -17.03 -11.71 9.08
N SER A 5 -15.83 -11.68 9.65
CA SER A 5 -14.73 -10.93 9.06
C SER A 5 -14.14 -11.73 7.90
N THR A 6 -14.35 -11.25 6.67
CA THR A 6 -13.62 -11.78 5.50
C THR A 6 -12.21 -11.24 5.56
N LYS A 7 -11.23 -12.12 5.77
CA LYS A 7 -9.82 -11.77 5.60
C LYS A 7 -9.60 -11.37 4.15
N ILE A 8 -9.24 -10.11 3.92
CA ILE A 8 -8.78 -9.63 2.62
C ILE A 8 -7.38 -10.20 2.41
N THR A 9 -7.20 -11.09 1.43
CA THR A 9 -5.92 -11.77 1.13
C THR A 9 -5.21 -11.20 -0.09
N ALA A 10 -5.74 -10.12 -0.66
CA ALA A 10 -5.21 -9.41 -1.82
C ALA A 10 -5.82 -8.00 -1.87
N ASN A 11 -5.18 -7.08 -2.58
CA ASN A 11 -5.69 -5.72 -2.75
C ASN A 11 -7.10 -5.73 -3.37
N THR A 12 -8.09 -5.36 -2.57
CA THR A 12 -9.51 -5.34 -2.97
C THR A 12 -10.03 -3.92 -2.92
N GLN A 13 -10.56 -3.41 -4.04
CA GLN A 13 -11.28 -2.13 -4.05
C GLN A 13 -12.60 -2.28 -3.26
N VAL A 14 -12.75 -1.52 -2.16
CA VAL A 14 -13.88 -1.67 -1.22
C VAL A 14 -15.13 -0.87 -1.65
N SER A 15 -14.95 0.20 -2.44
CA SER A 15 -16.06 0.91 -3.09
C SER A 15 -15.56 1.70 -4.31
N SER A 16 -16.35 1.72 -5.39
CA SER A 16 -16.08 2.46 -6.62
C SER A 16 -17.08 3.60 -6.88
N ILE A 17 -18.08 3.74 -6.01
CA ILE A 17 -19.14 4.75 -6.10
C ILE A 17 -19.39 5.25 -4.69
N GLY A 18 -19.21 6.55 -4.45
CA GLY A 18 -19.39 7.18 -3.14
C GLY A 18 -20.79 6.93 -2.58
N GLY A 19 -20.95 5.85 -1.83
CA GLY A 19 -22.17 5.38 -1.22
C GLY A 19 -21.84 4.84 0.16
N THR A 20 -22.77 5.03 1.08
CA THR A 20 -22.67 4.98 2.55
C THR A 20 -21.72 3.90 3.07
N PHE A 21 -20.44 4.25 3.12
CA PHE A 21 -19.41 3.45 3.76
C PHE A 21 -19.45 3.80 5.25
N ASP A 22 -20.05 2.93 6.06
CA ASP A 22 -20.16 3.15 7.51
C ASP A 22 -18.78 3.13 8.21
N GLY A 23 -17.75 2.61 7.54
CA GLY A 23 -16.36 2.70 7.98
C GLY A 23 -15.53 1.46 7.66
N PHE A 24 -14.23 1.56 7.90
CA PHE A 24 -13.31 0.43 7.84
C PHE A 24 -13.13 -0.14 9.25
N ILE A 25 -13.37 -1.45 9.44
CA ILE A 25 -13.07 -2.17 10.70
C ILE A 25 -11.77 -2.98 10.53
N PHE A 26 -10.70 -2.59 11.24
CA PHE A 26 -9.42 -3.29 11.25
C PHE A 26 -9.30 -4.15 12.53
N PHE A 27 -9.08 -5.46 12.41
CA PHE A 27 -8.74 -6.33 13.55
C PHE A 27 -7.22 -6.49 13.62
N ASN A 28 -6.60 -5.99 14.70
CA ASN A 28 -5.17 -6.07 14.91
C ASN A 28 -4.78 -7.43 15.54
N GLY A 29 -3.95 -8.22 14.84
CA GLY A 29 -3.49 -9.54 15.26
C GLY A 29 -2.20 -9.53 16.09
N GLY A 30 -2.06 -8.62 17.06
CA GLY A 30 -0.91 -8.53 17.98
C GLY A 30 0.31 -7.77 17.44
N THR A 31 0.23 -7.16 16.26
CA THR A 31 1.30 -6.32 15.65
C THR A 31 0.72 -5.04 15.07
N ALA A 32 1.45 -3.92 15.11
CA ALA A 32 0.92 -2.61 14.68
C ALA A 32 0.32 -2.70 13.27
N SER A 33 -0.89 -2.18 13.10
CA SER A 33 -1.57 -2.13 11.81
C SER A 33 -1.50 -0.71 11.27
N VAL A 34 -1.03 -0.57 10.02
CA VAL A 34 -0.93 0.71 9.34
C VAL A 34 -1.83 0.68 8.11
N VAL A 35 -2.67 1.70 8.00
CA VAL A 35 -3.52 1.95 6.84
C VAL A 35 -2.92 3.11 6.08
N TYR A 36 -2.50 2.85 4.85
CA TYR A 36 -2.07 3.91 3.95
C TYR A 36 -3.27 4.43 3.15
N VAL A 37 -3.43 5.74 3.12
CA VAL A 37 -4.40 6.44 2.27
C VAL A 37 -3.61 7.22 1.23
N PHE A 38 -3.69 6.76 -0.01
CA PHE A 38 -3.11 7.43 -1.17
C PHE A 38 -4.16 8.37 -1.78
N ASP A 39 -3.72 9.44 -2.44
CA ASP A 39 -4.64 10.14 -3.33
C ASP A 39 -4.98 9.23 -4.53
N ASN A 40 -6.16 9.41 -5.12
CA ASN A 40 -6.50 8.78 -6.40
C ASN A 40 -5.97 9.64 -7.56
N ASN A 41 -4.80 10.27 -7.40
CA ASN A 41 -4.34 11.29 -8.33
C ASN A 41 -3.37 10.72 -9.36
N THR A 42 -3.85 9.94 -10.32
CA THR A 42 -3.18 9.64 -11.62
C THR A 42 -1.71 9.16 -11.60
N ALA A 43 -1.09 8.97 -10.43
CA ALA A 43 0.29 8.57 -10.23
C ALA A 43 0.46 7.04 -10.31
N ASP A 44 -0.65 6.33 -10.42
CA ASP A 44 -0.67 4.92 -10.75
C ASP A 44 -0.31 4.75 -12.22
N VAL A 45 0.92 4.31 -12.49
CA VAL A 45 1.28 3.90 -13.84
C VAL A 45 0.65 2.53 -14.07
N GLN A 46 -0.14 2.42 -15.13
CA GLN A 46 -0.76 1.16 -15.53
C GLN A 46 -0.39 0.85 -16.97
N ALA A 47 0.27 -0.28 -17.18
CA ALA A 47 0.66 -0.71 -18.52
C ALA A 47 0.76 -2.24 -18.59
N PRO A 48 0.60 -2.82 -19.80
CA PRO A 48 0.78 -4.23 -20.03
C PRO A 48 2.28 -4.60 -20.06
N PHE A 49 2.64 -5.72 -19.43
CA PHE A 49 3.99 -6.29 -19.45
C PHE A 49 3.97 -7.79 -19.72
N ASP A 50 5.09 -8.28 -20.26
CA ASP A 50 5.40 -9.68 -20.40
C ASP A 50 6.41 -10.08 -19.31
N TYR A 51 6.18 -11.19 -18.61
CA TYR A 51 7.05 -11.64 -17.51
C TYR A 51 6.88 -13.12 -17.19
N ASN A 52 7.86 -13.75 -16.53
CA ASN A 52 7.92 -15.21 -16.41
C ASN A 52 8.70 -15.76 -15.20
N ASN A 53 8.12 -15.72 -13.99
CA ASN A 53 8.77 -16.19 -12.76
C ASN A 53 10.16 -15.59 -12.47
N ASP A 54 10.56 -14.58 -13.23
CA ASP A 54 11.79 -13.82 -13.07
C ASP A 54 11.45 -12.47 -12.43
N PRO A 55 12.28 -11.95 -11.51
CA PRO A 55 12.13 -10.60 -10.98
C PRO A 55 12.48 -9.50 -11.99
N THR A 56 13.24 -9.80 -13.04
CA THR A 56 13.52 -8.86 -14.12
C THR A 56 12.32 -8.76 -15.06
N ILE A 57 11.80 -7.54 -15.22
CA ILE A 57 10.69 -7.24 -16.11
C ILE A 57 11.19 -6.39 -17.27
N ALA A 58 10.91 -6.85 -18.49
CA ALA A 58 11.21 -6.11 -19.71
C ALA A 58 9.98 -5.25 -20.10
N GLY A 59 10.19 -3.94 -20.20
CA GLY A 59 9.20 -2.97 -20.66
C GLY A 59 9.55 -1.53 -20.28
N PRO A 60 8.80 -0.55 -20.80
CA PRO A 60 9.11 0.87 -20.62
C PRO A 60 9.14 1.29 -19.15
N THR A 61 10.18 2.01 -18.76
CA THR A 61 10.36 2.50 -17.38
C THR A 61 10.00 3.96 -17.20
N ALA A 62 9.46 4.60 -18.24
CA ALA A 62 9.00 5.98 -18.19
C ALA A 62 7.91 6.16 -17.13
N GLY A 63 8.15 7.04 -16.15
CA GLY A 63 7.25 7.28 -15.03
C GLY A 63 7.39 6.29 -13.88
N LEU A 64 8.27 5.28 -13.99
CA LEU A 64 8.59 4.36 -12.91
C LEU A 64 9.74 4.90 -12.06
N SER A 65 9.78 4.49 -10.79
CA SER A 65 10.88 4.78 -9.87
C SER A 65 11.12 3.63 -8.90
N ALA A 66 12.37 3.46 -8.46
CA ALA A 66 12.70 2.49 -7.43
C ALA A 66 11.92 2.80 -6.14
N GLY A 67 11.40 1.76 -5.49
CA GLY A 67 10.54 1.86 -4.32
C GLY A 67 9.03 1.85 -4.61
N MET A 68 8.61 2.05 -5.87
CA MET A 68 7.19 1.92 -6.23
C MET A 68 6.66 0.51 -5.91
N LEU A 69 5.48 0.42 -5.30
CA LEU A 69 4.76 -0.84 -5.11
C LEU A 69 4.24 -1.33 -6.45
N VAL A 70 4.33 -2.65 -6.66
CA VAL A 70 3.87 -3.28 -7.90
C VAL A 70 2.74 -4.24 -7.59
N PHE A 71 1.67 -4.14 -8.36
CA PHE A 71 0.50 -5.02 -8.27
C PHE A 71 0.22 -5.65 -9.63
N GLY A 72 -0.20 -6.91 -9.61
CA GLY A 72 -0.54 -7.65 -10.82
C GLY A 72 -0.69 -9.13 -10.52
N ASP A 73 -1.24 -9.88 -11.48
CA ASP A 73 -1.33 -11.33 -11.37
C ASP A 73 0.08 -11.94 -11.29
N GLY A 74 0.30 -12.83 -10.33
CA GLY A 74 1.61 -13.44 -10.08
C GLY A 74 2.66 -12.53 -9.44
N ILE A 75 2.34 -11.27 -9.12
CA ILE A 75 3.23 -10.38 -8.35
C ILE A 75 3.09 -10.69 -6.85
N PRO A 76 4.17 -11.00 -6.12
CA PRO A 76 4.09 -11.23 -4.67
C PRO A 76 3.56 -10.01 -3.91
N GLU A 77 2.84 -10.26 -2.81
CA GLU A 77 2.34 -9.19 -1.94
C GLU A 77 3.48 -8.34 -1.38
N GLY A 78 3.37 -7.02 -1.52
CA GLY A 78 4.40 -6.07 -1.07
C GLY A 78 5.64 -5.98 -1.96
N ALA A 79 5.65 -6.60 -3.15
CA ALA A 79 6.75 -6.43 -4.10
C ALA A 79 6.88 -4.97 -4.54
N THR A 80 8.12 -4.52 -4.70
CA THR A 80 8.47 -3.17 -5.14
C THR A 80 9.43 -3.22 -6.32
N ILE A 81 9.59 -2.10 -7.03
CA ILE A 81 10.73 -1.91 -7.94
C ILE A 81 12.00 -1.77 -7.10
N SER A 82 12.85 -2.78 -7.12
CA SER A 82 14.16 -2.80 -6.47
C SER A 82 15.13 -1.83 -7.17
N SER A 83 15.17 -1.89 -8.50
CA SER A 83 16.00 -0.99 -9.31
C SER A 83 15.47 -0.83 -10.73
N ILE A 84 15.81 0.28 -11.39
CA ILE A 84 15.61 0.48 -12.83
C ILE A 84 16.97 0.32 -13.49
N THR A 85 17.12 -0.69 -14.33
CA THR A 85 18.41 -1.02 -14.95
C THR A 85 18.64 -0.23 -16.22
N ASP A 86 17.59 0.05 -16.98
CA ASP A 86 17.60 0.95 -18.14
C ASP A 86 16.19 1.46 -18.52
N ALA A 87 16.04 2.04 -19.72
CA ALA A 87 14.78 2.61 -20.21
C ALA A 87 13.69 1.56 -20.50
N LEU A 88 14.07 0.28 -20.59
CA LEU A 88 13.25 -0.85 -20.98
C LEU A 88 13.34 -2.04 -20.02
N ASN A 89 14.02 -1.90 -18.87
CA ASN A 89 14.18 -2.99 -17.90
C ASN A 89 14.19 -2.46 -16.47
N PHE A 90 13.56 -3.20 -15.56
CA PHE A 90 13.59 -2.97 -14.12
C PHE A 90 13.51 -4.29 -13.36
N GLU A 91 13.94 -4.26 -12.10
CA GLU A 91 14.04 -5.42 -11.22
C GLU A 91 13.04 -5.29 -10.07
N LEU A 92 12.27 -6.34 -9.82
CA LEU A 92 11.38 -6.45 -8.65
C LEU A 92 12.12 -6.92 -7.40
N SER A 93 11.61 -6.57 -6.23
CA SER A 93 12.14 -7.03 -4.94
C SER A 93 11.84 -8.51 -4.63
N ALA A 94 11.03 -9.17 -5.44
CA ALA A 94 10.68 -10.58 -5.33
C ALA A 94 10.33 -11.16 -6.71
N SER A 95 10.68 -12.42 -6.96
CA SER A 95 10.36 -13.12 -8.20
C SER A 95 8.85 -13.23 -8.41
N THR A 96 8.42 -13.08 -9.66
CA THR A 96 7.02 -13.32 -10.04
C THR A 96 6.66 -14.81 -9.92
N THR A 97 5.37 -15.13 -9.96
CA THR A 97 4.83 -16.50 -9.81
C THR A 97 3.72 -16.77 -10.81
N GLY A 98 3.34 -18.04 -10.98
CA GLY A 98 2.20 -18.42 -11.83
C GLY A 98 2.54 -18.61 -13.33
N GLY A 99 3.81 -18.65 -13.70
CA GLY A 99 4.28 -18.95 -15.05
C GLY A 99 4.46 -17.72 -15.94
N ALA A 100 4.63 -17.98 -17.24
CA ALA A 100 4.74 -16.92 -18.23
C ALA A 100 3.41 -16.20 -18.43
N LYS A 101 3.46 -14.88 -18.49
CA LYS A 101 2.33 -13.99 -18.72
C LYS A 101 2.65 -13.05 -19.88
N THR A 102 1.64 -12.75 -20.69
CA THR A 102 1.76 -11.88 -21.86
C THR A 102 0.71 -10.78 -21.81
N GLY A 103 1.13 -9.54 -22.03
CA GLY A 103 0.27 -8.36 -22.03
C GLY A 103 -0.50 -8.17 -20.72
N SER A 104 0.02 -8.69 -19.61
CA SER A 104 -0.69 -8.67 -18.33
C SER A 104 -0.53 -7.31 -17.67
N LEU A 105 -1.63 -6.78 -17.14
CA LEU A 105 -1.66 -5.45 -16.55
C LEU A 105 -0.88 -5.44 -15.23
N LEU A 106 0.12 -4.56 -15.15
CA LEU A 106 0.78 -4.19 -13.91
C LEU A 106 0.38 -2.78 -13.52
N THR A 107 0.15 -2.58 -12.21
CA THR A 107 -0.12 -1.27 -11.59
C THR A 107 1.05 -0.91 -10.68
N PHE A 108 1.62 0.27 -10.87
CA PHE A 108 2.74 0.78 -10.08
C PHE A 108 2.26 1.96 -9.25
N VAL A 109 2.43 1.90 -7.94
CA VAL A 109 1.97 2.94 -7.01
C VAL A 109 3.17 3.56 -6.32
N ALA A 110 3.30 4.89 -6.42
CA ALA A 110 4.31 5.63 -5.66
C ALA A 110 3.98 5.59 -4.16
N VAL A 111 4.84 4.92 -3.38
CA VAL A 111 4.75 4.88 -1.91
C VAL A 111 5.05 6.20 -1.24
N ASP A 112 5.54 7.17 -2.00
CA ASP A 112 5.83 8.53 -1.55
C ASP A 112 4.59 9.44 -1.64
N ASN A 113 3.47 8.91 -2.16
CA ASN A 113 2.22 9.64 -2.28
C ASN A 113 1.10 9.30 -1.25
N PRO A 114 1.36 8.87 0.01
CA PRO A 114 0.30 8.78 1.00
C PRO A 114 -0.11 10.21 1.39
N ILE A 115 -1.34 10.59 1.11
CA ILE A 115 -1.91 11.83 1.62
C ILE A 115 -2.25 11.70 3.10
N GLY A 116 -2.40 10.46 3.57
CA GLY A 116 -2.70 10.15 4.94
C GLY A 116 -2.20 8.78 5.34
N LYS A 117 -1.90 8.59 6.62
CA LYS A 117 -1.83 7.26 7.24
C LYS A 117 -2.56 7.26 8.57
N PHE A 118 -3.17 6.12 8.86
CA PHE A 118 -3.78 5.81 10.14
C PHE A 118 -3.05 4.60 10.73
N LYS A 119 -2.43 4.77 11.88
CA LYS A 119 -1.67 3.72 12.56
C LYS A 119 -2.25 3.48 13.93
N ILE A 120 -2.54 2.21 14.20
CA ILE A 120 -2.92 1.72 15.52
C ILE A 120 -1.79 0.84 16.03
N ASP A 121 -1.17 1.25 17.14
CA ASP A 121 -0.12 0.47 17.79
C ASP A 121 -0.72 -0.70 18.59
N ALA A 122 -0.21 -1.91 18.32
CA ALA A 122 -0.65 -3.12 18.97
C ALA A 122 -0.14 -3.23 20.41
N ASN A 123 -0.87 -4.01 21.20
CA ASN A 123 -0.45 -4.44 22.52
C ASN A 123 -0.86 -5.89 22.73
N THR A 124 -0.05 -6.64 23.48
CA THR A 124 -0.38 -7.99 23.92
C THR A 124 -1.22 -8.01 25.20
N SER A 125 -1.46 -6.85 25.83
CA SER A 125 -2.02 -6.79 27.18
C SER A 125 -3.26 -5.92 27.38
N ASP A 126 -3.69 -5.09 26.41
CA ASP A 126 -4.98 -4.35 26.42
C ASP A 126 -5.19 -3.59 25.10
N ASP A 127 -6.44 -3.50 24.67
CA ASP A 127 -6.96 -3.29 23.30
C ASP A 127 -6.20 -2.34 22.34
N ILE A 128 -5.73 -1.14 22.73
CA ILE A 128 -4.95 -0.23 21.84
C ILE A 128 -4.00 0.65 22.66
N ARG A 129 -2.72 0.76 22.27
CA ARG A 129 -1.69 1.60 22.95
C ARG A 129 -1.35 2.87 22.18
N GLY A 130 -1.94 3.17 21.03
CA GLY A 130 -1.69 4.45 20.40
C GLY A 130 -2.42 4.66 19.10
N LEU A 131 -2.64 5.93 18.80
CA LEU A 131 -3.25 6.41 17.56
C LEU A 131 -2.31 7.43 16.92
N GLU A 132 -1.86 7.14 15.72
CA GLU A 132 -1.17 8.11 14.87
C GLU A 132 -2.00 8.37 13.60
N ILE A 133 -2.31 9.65 13.37
CA ILE A 133 -2.90 10.15 12.13
C ILE A 133 -1.92 11.15 11.55
N ILE A 134 -1.43 10.89 10.35
CA ILE A 134 -0.57 11.85 9.64
C ILE A 134 -1.20 12.14 8.30
N CYS A 135 -1.39 13.42 7.98
CA CYS A 135 -1.73 13.86 6.64
C CYS A 135 -0.59 14.67 6.03
N ARG A 136 -0.29 14.49 4.74
CA ARG A 136 0.72 15.29 4.05
C ARG A 136 0.30 16.76 4.05
N ASN A 137 1.22 17.66 4.39
CA ASN A 137 1.00 19.11 4.43
C ASN A 137 -0.21 19.53 5.27
N GLY A 138 -0.53 18.70 6.25
CA GLY A 138 -1.69 18.86 7.10
C GLY A 138 -1.29 18.72 8.57
N ILE A 139 -1.89 17.75 9.24
CA ILE A 139 -1.79 17.58 10.69
C ILE A 139 -1.16 16.22 10.98
N LYS A 140 -0.26 16.20 11.96
CA LYS A 140 0.16 14.97 12.64
C LYS A 140 -0.43 14.95 14.04
N ILE A 141 -1.18 13.91 14.34
CA ILE A 141 -1.72 13.62 15.67
C ILE A 141 -1.04 12.35 16.16
N VAL A 142 -0.43 12.41 17.34
CA VAL A 142 0.16 11.24 18.00
C VAL A 142 -0.39 11.16 19.41
N ALA A 143 -1.01 10.02 19.72
CA ALA A 143 -1.36 9.67 21.08
C ALA A 143 -0.60 8.40 21.48
N ASN A 144 0.38 8.54 22.37
CA ASN A 144 1.04 7.40 22.99
C ASN A 144 0.25 6.99 24.24
N ASN A 145 -0.32 5.79 24.20
CA ASN A 145 -1.09 5.16 25.26
C ASN A 145 -2.29 5.96 25.76
N PHE A 146 -2.80 6.90 24.95
CA PHE A 146 -3.83 7.89 25.33
C PHE A 146 -3.49 8.72 26.57
N THR A 147 -2.22 8.72 27.01
CA THR A 147 -1.77 9.48 28.19
C THR A 147 -1.16 10.83 27.81
N SER A 148 -0.62 10.93 26.59
CA SER A 148 -0.18 12.19 26.01
C SER A 148 -0.79 12.34 24.62
N LEU A 149 -1.18 13.57 24.29
CA LEU A 149 -1.64 13.96 22.96
C LEU A 149 -0.72 15.05 22.42
N GLU A 150 -0.10 14.77 21.28
CA GLU A 150 0.72 15.72 20.54
C GLU A 150 0.07 16.01 19.19
N ILE A 151 -0.09 17.30 18.86
CA ILE A 151 -0.65 17.77 17.59
C ILE A 151 0.35 18.71 16.95
N PHE A 152 0.76 18.40 15.72
CA PHE A 152 1.68 19.20 14.93
C PHE A 152 1.01 19.68 13.66
N ALA A 153 1.17 20.96 13.33
CA ALA A 153 0.99 21.45 11.98
C ALA A 153 2.23 21.05 11.16
N LEU A 154 2.02 20.34 10.07
CA LEU A 154 3.07 19.96 9.15
C LEU A 154 3.09 20.97 8.00
N THR A 155 4.25 21.55 7.75
CA THR A 155 4.51 22.35 6.55
C THR A 155 5.58 21.65 5.72
N ASN A 156 5.54 21.82 4.39
CA ASN A 156 6.63 21.39 3.51
C ASN A 156 7.96 22.04 3.92
#